data_AF-A0A4U5VIA4-F1
#
_entry.id   AF-A0A4U5VIA4-F1
#
_cell.length_a   1.000
_cell.length_b   1.000
_cell.length_c   1.000
_cell.angle_alpha   90.00
_cell.angle_beta   90.00
_cell.angle_gamma   90.00
#
_symmetry.space_group_name_H-M   'P 1'
#
loop_
_entity.id
_entity.type
_entity.pdbx_description
1 polymer ?
#
loop_
_entity_poly.entity_id
_entity_poly.type
_entity_poly.pdbx_seq_one_letter_code
_entity_poly.pdbx_strand_id
1 'polypeptide(L)'
;MLKMKLLMKTGEEGGDETAEDNSLDQSEHRHIPRAVPSSSVSDRPDESPRPFVHPSQLDKETVFEWFGLHLNPAKRIEFMCGLLHMCQPLELRFLGSYLEDLARKDYHVLRDFEFRANSPSDLGVLTDVIDPVVRSKLLVCLSLLGSDSRECAGILFRILSHVDPALFYKNYDYSLPPFRNTHHHSPHPPCQDGSVYGRSEQNCGFSSSEAAAGPLEQLALLFTMASLHPAFHFHQRETVRGQLEKIELAIEEERRQSQLRASAQTTVTNH
;
A
#
# COMPACT_ATOMS: atom_id res chain seq x y z
N MET A 1 23.14 16.31 9.07
CA MET A 1 24.34 15.43 8.94
C MET A 1 25.02 15.35 10.30
N LEU A 2 24.67 14.37 11.13
CA LEU A 2 25.36 14.14 12.40
C LEU A 2 26.56 13.21 12.15
N LYS A 3 27.74 13.71 12.49
CA LYS A 3 29.05 13.06 12.30
C LYS A 3 29.45 12.46 13.65
N MET A 4 29.39 11.14 13.80
CA MET A 4 29.94 10.45 14.98
C MET A 4 31.42 10.14 14.73
N LYS A 5 32.29 10.73 15.57
CA LYS A 5 33.71 10.43 15.64
C LYS A 5 33.91 9.19 16.50
N LEU A 6 34.44 8.10 15.92
CA LEU A 6 35.06 7.03 16.69
C LEU A 6 36.45 7.47 17.14
N LEU A 7 36.71 7.37 18.44
CA LEU A 7 38.05 7.47 19.03
C LEU A 7 38.60 6.04 19.15
N MET A 8 39.60 5.72 18.34
CA MET A 8 40.42 4.53 18.50
C MET A 8 41.49 4.78 19.56
N LYS A 9 41.73 3.81 20.44
CA LYS A 9 42.90 3.77 21.32
C LYS A 9 43.67 2.48 21.06
N THR A 10 44.79 2.64 20.39
CA THR A 10 45.86 1.67 20.18
C THR A 10 46.62 1.46 21.50
N GLY A 11 47.01 0.22 21.79
CA GLY A 11 47.94 -0.15 22.86
C GLY A 11 48.53 -1.52 22.51
N GLU A 12 49.85 -1.59 22.55
CA GLU A 12 50.74 -2.48 21.78
C GLU A 12 50.90 -3.91 22.35
N GLU A 13 51.46 -4.78 21.49
CA GLU A 13 51.89 -6.17 21.70
C GLU A 13 53.04 -6.34 22.73
N GLY A 14 53.14 -7.55 23.32
CA GLY A 14 54.43 -8.22 23.49
C GLY A 14 54.70 -9.04 24.77
N GLY A 15 54.82 -10.38 24.62
CA GLY A 15 55.62 -11.34 25.43
C GLY A 15 55.09 -11.70 26.83
N ASP A 16 55.37 -12.85 27.47
CA ASP A 16 56.16 -14.06 27.20
C ASP A 16 55.81 -15.11 28.31
N GLU A 17 56.32 -16.32 28.17
CA GLU A 17 56.01 -17.64 28.75
C GLU A 17 56.06 -17.93 30.29
N THR A 18 55.33 -19.01 30.66
CA THR A 18 55.64 -20.12 31.61
C THR A 18 55.39 -20.12 33.14
N ALA A 19 54.80 -21.26 33.56
CA ALA A 19 55.04 -22.13 34.73
C ALA A 19 54.21 -22.02 36.04
N GLU A 20 53.39 -23.06 36.23
CA GLU A 20 53.19 -23.97 37.40
C GLU A 20 53.02 -23.44 38.85
N ASP A 21 51.91 -23.85 39.49
CA ASP A 21 51.85 -24.84 40.59
C ASP A 21 50.99 -24.46 41.84
N ASN A 22 50.14 -25.42 42.24
CA ASN A 22 49.61 -25.75 43.58
C ASN A 22 48.89 -24.68 44.45
N SER A 23 47.85 -24.94 45.25
CA SER A 23 47.24 -26.16 45.80
C SER A 23 45.94 -25.79 46.56
N LEU A 24 45.00 -26.76 46.65
CA LEU A 24 44.16 -27.19 47.82
C LEU A 24 43.86 -26.14 48.93
N ASP A 25 42.64 -25.98 49.46
CA ASP A 25 41.82 -26.99 50.13
C ASP A 25 40.60 -26.30 50.81
N GLN A 26 39.51 -27.05 51.03
CA GLN A 26 38.58 -27.09 52.19
C GLN A 26 38.02 -25.76 52.81
N SER A 27 36.80 -25.63 53.33
CA SER A 27 35.75 -26.56 53.78
C SER A 27 34.56 -25.73 54.36
N GLU A 28 33.38 -26.37 54.40
CA GLU A 28 32.40 -26.33 55.52
C GLU A 28 31.62 -25.04 55.84
N HIS A 29 30.31 -25.00 55.55
CA HIS A 29 29.19 -25.52 56.35
C HIS A 29 28.60 -24.53 57.39
N ARG A 30 27.29 -24.25 57.18
CA ARG A 30 26.22 -24.23 58.20
C ARG A 30 25.99 -22.95 59.02
N HIS A 31 24.83 -22.30 58.86
CA HIS A 31 23.68 -22.37 59.80
C HIS A 31 22.64 -21.24 59.61
N ILE A 32 21.38 -21.66 59.52
CA ILE A 32 20.16 -20.84 59.72
C ILE A 32 19.95 -20.60 61.24
N PRO A 33 19.28 -19.51 61.65
CA PRO A 33 18.14 -19.70 62.57
C PRO A 33 16.84 -19.01 62.15
N ARG A 34 15.75 -19.69 62.50
CA ARG A 34 14.32 -19.38 62.34
C ARG A 34 13.81 -18.53 63.52
N ALA A 35 12.90 -17.59 63.28
CA ALA A 35 11.98 -17.02 64.28
C ALA A 35 10.62 -16.69 63.64
N VAL A 36 9.53 -16.83 64.40
CA VAL A 36 8.12 -16.91 63.96
C VAL A 36 7.37 -15.55 64.19
N PRO A 37 6.03 -15.43 64.00
CA PRO A 37 5.40 -14.42 63.15
C PRO A 37 4.80 -13.22 63.93
N SER A 38 4.44 -12.14 63.24
CA SER A 38 3.67 -11.04 63.81
C SER A 38 2.37 -10.85 63.03
N SER A 39 1.26 -11.13 63.71
CA SER A 39 -0.11 -10.84 63.31
C SER A 39 -0.37 -9.33 63.26
N SER A 40 -1.03 -8.85 62.20
CA SER A 40 -2.03 -7.78 62.34
C SER A 40 -3.00 -7.83 61.15
N VAL A 41 -4.24 -8.14 61.48
CA VAL A 41 -5.42 -7.99 60.64
C VAL A 41 -5.77 -6.50 60.62
N SER A 42 -5.91 -5.92 59.43
CA SER A 42 -6.80 -4.76 59.23
C SER A 42 -7.22 -4.72 57.77
N ASP A 43 -8.54 -4.87 57.62
CA ASP A 43 -9.42 -4.28 56.62
C ASP A 43 -9.18 -4.54 55.12
N ARG A 44 -10.14 -5.27 54.57
CA ARG A 44 -10.43 -5.35 53.13
C ARG A 44 -10.64 -3.95 52.54
N PRO A 45 -10.35 -3.83 51.24
CA PRO A 45 -11.44 -3.60 50.32
C PRO A 45 -11.63 -4.82 49.43
N ASP A 46 -12.89 -5.19 49.26
CA ASP A 46 -13.36 -6.15 48.27
C ASP A 46 -13.01 -5.62 46.86
N GLU A 47 -11.81 -5.90 46.38
CA GLU A 47 -11.41 -5.63 45.02
C GLU A 47 -12.02 -6.73 44.15
N SER A 48 -13.28 -6.52 43.75
CA SER A 48 -13.88 -7.24 42.63
C SER A 48 -12.84 -7.28 41.50
N PRO A 49 -12.48 -8.46 40.96
CA PRO A 49 -11.63 -8.52 39.79
C PRO A 49 -12.37 -7.77 38.70
N ARG A 50 -11.88 -6.56 38.36
CA ARG A 50 -12.30 -5.89 37.13
C ARG A 50 -12.18 -6.95 36.04
N PRO A 51 -13.20 -7.20 35.22
CA PRO A 51 -13.03 -8.12 34.11
C PRO A 51 -11.85 -7.56 33.33
N PHE A 52 -10.74 -8.31 33.33
CA PHE A 52 -9.66 -8.07 32.39
C PHE A 52 -10.32 -8.16 31.04
N VAL A 53 -10.65 -7.00 30.46
CA VAL A 53 -11.06 -6.90 29.07
C VAL A 53 -9.79 -7.22 28.32
N HIS A 54 -9.55 -8.51 28.14
CA HIS A 54 -8.56 -8.98 27.20
C HIS A 54 -8.89 -8.30 25.89
N PRO A 55 -7.96 -7.54 25.28
CA PRO A 55 -8.20 -7.01 23.96
C PRO A 55 -8.57 -8.20 23.08
N SER A 56 -9.74 -8.13 22.47
CA SER A 56 -10.24 -9.15 21.55
C SER A 56 -9.11 -9.47 20.57
N GLN A 57 -8.65 -10.71 20.59
CA GLN A 57 -7.54 -11.18 19.77
C GLN A 57 -7.89 -10.91 18.31
N LEU A 58 -6.99 -10.23 17.60
CA LEU A 58 -7.18 -9.94 16.19
C LEU A 58 -7.03 -11.23 15.39
N ASP A 59 -8.09 -11.66 14.73
CA ASP A 59 -8.11 -12.85 13.88
C ASP A 59 -7.40 -12.58 12.54
N LYS A 60 -6.44 -13.43 12.19
CA LYS A 60 -5.55 -13.20 11.03
C LYS A 60 -6.32 -13.29 9.72
N GLU A 61 -7.20 -14.26 9.61
CA GLU A 61 -8.02 -14.52 8.44
C GLU A 61 -8.96 -13.34 8.18
N THR A 62 -9.61 -12.83 9.23
CA THR A 62 -10.46 -11.62 9.18
C THR A 62 -9.67 -10.40 8.66
N VAL A 63 -8.42 -10.21 9.08
CA VAL A 63 -7.59 -9.09 8.61
C VAL A 63 -7.25 -9.24 7.12
N PHE A 64 -6.94 -10.45 6.66
CA PHE A 64 -6.65 -10.68 5.25
C PHE A 64 -7.86 -10.52 4.35
N GLU A 65 -9.02 -10.99 4.80
CA GLU A 65 -10.28 -10.76 4.10
C GLU A 65 -10.59 -9.27 3.98
N TRP A 66 -10.49 -8.53 5.09
CA TRP A 66 -10.67 -7.10 5.10
C TRP A 66 -9.69 -6.36 4.17
N PHE A 67 -8.40 -6.68 4.28
CA PHE A 67 -7.37 -6.07 3.46
C PHE A 67 -7.56 -6.38 1.96
N GLY A 68 -7.92 -7.62 1.63
CA GLY A 68 -8.01 -8.09 0.24
C GLY A 68 -9.32 -7.71 -0.45
N LEU A 69 -10.45 -7.77 0.25
CA LEU A 69 -11.79 -7.63 -0.32
C LEU A 69 -12.48 -6.30 0.01
N HIS A 70 -12.18 -5.70 1.16
CA HIS A 70 -12.88 -4.48 1.60
C HIS A 70 -12.09 -3.21 1.35
N LEU A 71 -10.75 -3.29 1.25
CA LEU A 71 -9.94 -2.14 0.88
C LEU A 71 -9.77 -2.04 -0.63
N ASN A 72 -10.04 -0.85 -1.17
CA ASN A 72 -9.69 -0.51 -2.54
C ASN A 72 -8.15 -0.42 -2.71
N PRO A 73 -7.63 -0.47 -3.94
CA PRO A 73 -6.19 -0.40 -4.21
C PRO A 73 -5.47 0.77 -3.53
N ALA A 74 -6.07 1.96 -3.53
CA ALA A 74 -5.49 3.15 -2.89
C ALA A 74 -5.30 2.94 -1.39
N LYS A 75 -6.32 2.46 -0.69
CA LYS A 75 -6.26 2.20 0.76
C LYS A 75 -5.35 1.05 1.12
N ARG A 76 -5.23 0.02 0.27
CA ARG A 76 -4.24 -1.06 0.46
C ARG A 76 -2.81 -0.52 0.46
N ILE A 77 -2.47 0.34 -0.50
CA ILE A 77 -1.13 0.97 -0.58
C ILE A 77 -0.88 1.85 0.64
N GLU A 78 -1.84 2.73 0.99
CA GLU A 78 -1.73 3.60 2.16
C GLU A 78 -1.50 2.79 3.45
N PHE A 79 -2.27 1.72 3.63
CA PHE A 79 -2.15 0.83 4.78
C PHE A 79 -0.80 0.11 4.82
N MET A 80 -0.36 -0.49 3.70
CA MET A 80 0.94 -1.16 3.61
C MET A 80 2.09 -0.21 3.90
N CYS A 81 2.08 1.00 3.32
CA CYS A 81 3.06 2.03 3.63
C CYS A 81 3.02 2.39 5.12
N GLY A 82 1.84 2.52 5.71
CA GLY A 82 1.67 2.76 7.15
C GLY A 82 2.33 1.67 8.00
N LEU A 83 2.11 0.40 7.68
CA LEU A 83 2.76 -0.73 8.37
C LEU A 83 4.28 -0.69 8.24
N LEU A 84 4.79 -0.43 7.03
CA LEU A 84 6.23 -0.33 6.79
C LEU A 84 6.89 0.80 7.59
N HIS A 85 6.21 1.93 7.82
CA HIS A 85 6.74 3.00 8.68
C HIS A 85 6.89 2.59 10.15
N MET A 86 6.19 1.56 10.60
CA MET A 86 6.29 1.03 11.97
C MET A 86 7.38 -0.03 12.12
N CYS A 87 7.94 -0.53 11.02
CA CYS A 87 8.99 -1.55 11.02
C CYS A 87 10.35 -0.99 11.43
N GLN A 88 11.15 -1.83 12.09
CA GLN A 88 12.54 -1.55 12.44
C GLN A 88 13.48 -1.68 11.22
N PRO A 89 14.68 -1.06 11.23
CA PRO A 89 15.59 -1.10 10.08
C PRO A 89 15.97 -2.51 9.60
N LEU A 90 16.12 -3.48 10.51
CA LEU A 90 16.41 -4.87 10.15
C LEU A 90 15.22 -5.57 9.49
N GLU A 91 14.00 -5.29 9.96
CA GLU A 91 12.77 -5.81 9.38
C GLU A 91 12.57 -5.26 7.97
N LEU A 92 12.78 -3.96 7.78
CA LEU A 92 12.74 -3.31 6.46
C LEU A 92 13.79 -3.91 5.51
N ARG A 93 15.01 -4.20 5.99
CA ARG A 93 16.04 -4.82 5.16
C ARG A 93 15.64 -6.22 4.71
N PHE A 94 15.03 -7.01 5.59
CA PHE A 94 14.50 -8.33 5.27
C PHE A 94 13.33 -8.24 4.27
N LEU A 95 12.35 -7.37 4.55
CA LEU A 95 11.19 -7.16 3.68
C LEU A 95 11.59 -6.67 2.29
N GLY A 96 12.64 -5.84 2.17
CA GLY A 96 13.19 -5.44 0.88
C GLY A 96 13.61 -6.64 0.03
N SER A 97 14.43 -7.55 0.57
CA SER A 97 14.83 -8.78 -0.14
C SER A 97 13.64 -9.69 -0.47
N TYR A 98 12.65 -9.76 0.42
CA TYR A 98 11.44 -10.54 0.18
C TYR A 98 10.57 -9.96 -0.94
N LEU A 99 10.39 -8.64 -0.96
CA LEU A 99 9.66 -7.93 -2.01
C LEU A 99 10.36 -8.07 -3.37
N GLU A 100 11.70 -7.98 -3.41
CA GLU A 100 12.50 -8.21 -4.61
C GLU A 100 12.28 -9.63 -5.17
N ASP A 101 12.19 -10.64 -4.30
CA ASP A 101 11.92 -12.02 -4.71
C ASP A 101 10.50 -12.19 -5.26
N LEU A 102 9.50 -11.61 -4.60
CA LEU A 102 8.11 -11.62 -5.07
C LEU A 102 7.94 -10.95 -6.43
N ALA A 103 8.58 -9.79 -6.62
CA ALA A 103 8.48 -8.99 -7.85
C ALA A 103 9.34 -9.53 -9.00
N ARG A 104 10.27 -10.47 -8.75
CA ARG A 104 11.20 -10.99 -9.76
C ARG A 104 10.51 -11.56 -11.00
N LYS A 105 9.29 -12.10 -10.85
CA LYS A 105 8.52 -12.73 -11.94
C LYS A 105 8.16 -11.74 -13.04
N ASP A 106 7.84 -10.50 -12.67
CA ASP A 106 7.35 -9.48 -13.59
C ASP A 106 8.46 -8.52 -14.07
N TYR A 107 9.68 -8.68 -13.54
CA TYR A 107 10.83 -7.81 -13.81
C TYR A 107 11.06 -7.57 -15.31
N HIS A 108 11.11 -8.64 -16.10
CA HIS A 108 11.40 -8.52 -17.54
C HIS A 108 10.29 -7.81 -18.31
N VAL A 109 9.04 -8.00 -17.90
CA VAL A 109 7.87 -7.38 -18.55
C VAL A 109 7.81 -5.89 -18.23
N LEU A 110 8.16 -5.51 -17.00
CA LEU A 110 8.06 -4.13 -16.52
C LEU A 110 9.27 -3.26 -16.88
N ARG A 111 10.40 -3.87 -17.27
CA ARG A 111 11.66 -3.15 -17.53
C ARG A 111 11.53 -1.99 -18.52
N ASP A 112 10.87 -2.20 -19.65
CA ASP A 112 10.70 -1.14 -20.66
C ASP A 112 9.76 -0.02 -20.18
N PHE A 113 8.80 -0.37 -19.32
CA PHE A 113 7.93 0.62 -18.68
C PHE A 113 8.67 1.41 -17.61
N GLU A 114 9.57 0.78 -16.85
CA GLU A 114 10.42 1.46 -15.87
C GLU A 114 11.37 2.46 -16.53
N PHE A 115 11.97 2.09 -17.67
CA PHE A 115 12.79 3.04 -18.44
C PHE A 115 12.00 4.27 -18.88
N ARG A 116 10.77 4.08 -19.39
CA ARG A 116 9.89 5.19 -19.78
C ARG A 116 9.40 6.01 -18.58
N ALA A 117 9.10 5.36 -17.46
CA ALA A 117 8.68 6.02 -16.23
C ALA A 117 9.73 6.99 -15.68
N ASN A 118 11.00 6.71 -15.96
CA ASN A 118 12.16 7.51 -15.54
C ASN A 118 12.75 8.36 -16.69
N SER A 119 11.98 8.57 -17.76
CA SER A 119 12.36 9.41 -18.90
C SER A 119 11.48 10.68 -18.94
N PRO A 120 12.07 11.89 -18.75
CA PRO A 120 11.32 13.14 -18.79
C PRO A 120 10.54 13.36 -20.10
N SER A 121 11.13 12.94 -21.22
CA SER A 121 10.56 13.09 -22.56
C SER A 121 9.30 12.24 -22.76
N ASP A 122 9.34 10.98 -22.31
CA ASP A 122 8.21 10.05 -22.42
C ASP A 122 7.08 10.41 -21.45
N LEU A 123 7.42 11.03 -20.32
CA LEU A 123 6.44 11.44 -19.34
C LEU A 123 5.71 12.72 -19.74
N GLY A 124 6.41 13.64 -20.41
CA GLY A 124 5.87 14.92 -20.85
C GLY A 124 4.72 14.82 -21.87
N VAL A 125 4.54 13.66 -22.51
CA VAL A 125 3.42 13.44 -23.46
C VAL A 125 2.12 12.98 -22.77
N LEU A 126 2.18 12.60 -21.49
CA LEU A 126 1.04 12.04 -20.74
C LEU A 126 0.22 13.12 -20.01
N THR A 127 -0.23 14.15 -20.74
CA THR A 127 -0.87 15.32 -20.12
C THR A 127 -2.37 15.19 -19.88
N ASP A 128 -3.08 14.41 -20.70
CA ASP A 128 -4.54 14.30 -20.62
C ASP A 128 -4.98 13.21 -19.64
N VAL A 129 -5.12 13.59 -18.37
CA VAL A 129 -5.56 12.71 -17.29
C VAL A 129 -7.03 12.25 -17.40
N ILE A 130 -7.84 12.88 -18.27
CA ILE A 130 -9.22 12.46 -18.52
C ILE A 130 -9.24 11.19 -19.37
N ASP A 131 -8.28 11.05 -20.29
CA ASP A 131 -8.13 9.85 -21.11
C ASP A 131 -7.80 8.62 -20.22
N PRO A 132 -8.64 7.56 -20.23
CA PRO A 132 -8.36 6.33 -19.48
C PRO A 132 -7.02 5.69 -19.85
N VAL A 133 -6.58 5.77 -21.11
CA VAL A 133 -5.31 5.16 -21.54
C VAL A 133 -4.13 5.90 -20.93
N VAL A 134 -4.14 7.23 -20.97
CA VAL A 134 -3.12 8.06 -20.34
C VAL A 134 -3.09 7.82 -18.83
N ARG A 135 -4.26 7.73 -18.19
CA ARG A 135 -4.36 7.45 -16.75
C ARG A 135 -3.80 6.10 -16.35
N SER A 136 -4.08 5.04 -17.13
CA SER A 136 -3.44 3.72 -16.93
C SER A 136 -1.93 3.79 -17.11
N LYS A 137 -1.43 4.53 -18.11
CA LYS A 137 0.02 4.74 -18.30
C LYS A 137 0.65 5.49 -17.12
N LEU A 138 0.00 6.53 -16.62
CA LEU A 138 0.47 7.29 -15.46
C LEU A 138 0.54 6.43 -14.19
N LEU A 139 -0.43 5.53 -13.98
CA LEU A 139 -0.39 4.56 -12.88
C LEU A 139 0.84 3.64 -12.97
N VAL A 140 1.11 3.11 -14.17
CA VAL A 140 2.31 2.30 -14.41
C VAL A 140 3.57 3.12 -14.18
N CYS A 141 3.64 4.36 -14.69
CA CYS A 141 4.79 5.24 -14.49
C CYS A 141 5.04 5.54 -13.01
N LEU A 142 4.01 5.86 -12.22
CA LEU A 142 4.17 6.11 -10.79
C LEU A 142 4.56 4.86 -9.99
N SER A 143 4.12 3.67 -10.45
CA SER A 143 4.50 2.39 -9.83
C SER A 143 5.97 2.04 -10.03
N LEU A 144 6.55 2.51 -11.13
CA LEU A 144 7.92 2.18 -11.56
C LEU A 144 8.87 3.39 -11.48
N LEU A 145 8.44 4.47 -10.84
CA LEU A 145 9.26 5.67 -10.69
C LEU A 145 10.37 5.42 -9.68
N GLY A 146 11.61 5.75 -10.04
CA GLY A 146 12.75 5.64 -9.15
C GLY A 146 12.62 6.57 -7.95
N SER A 147 13.03 6.10 -6.77
CA SER A 147 12.91 6.86 -5.51
C SER A 147 13.68 8.19 -5.50
N ASP A 148 14.72 8.31 -6.33
CA ASP A 148 15.59 9.47 -6.52
C ASP A 148 15.28 10.27 -7.79
N SER A 149 14.29 9.85 -8.58
CA SER A 149 13.89 10.43 -9.88
C SER A 149 13.08 11.72 -9.72
N ARG A 150 13.71 12.76 -9.18
CA ARG A 150 13.05 14.02 -8.79
C ARG A 150 12.53 14.84 -9.97
N GLU A 151 13.22 14.79 -11.12
CA GLU A 151 12.79 15.51 -12.32
C GLU A 151 11.47 14.93 -12.87
N CYS A 152 11.42 13.61 -13.03
CA CYS A 152 10.22 12.89 -13.45
C CYS A 152 9.08 13.05 -12.44
N ALA A 153 9.37 12.98 -11.13
CA ALA A 153 8.39 13.31 -10.10
C ALA A 153 7.83 14.73 -10.24
N GLY A 154 8.67 15.71 -10.61
CA GLY A 154 8.24 17.08 -10.88
C GLY A 154 7.32 17.22 -12.09
N ILE A 155 7.56 16.45 -13.15
CA ILE A 155 6.69 16.40 -14.35
C ILE A 155 5.35 15.76 -13.99
N LEU A 156 5.37 14.59 -13.32
CA LEU A 156 4.16 13.93 -12.81
C LEU A 156 3.36 14.86 -11.91
N PHE A 157 4.01 15.55 -10.97
CA PHE A 157 3.35 16.52 -10.10
C PHE A 157 2.65 17.62 -10.89
N ARG A 158 3.29 18.16 -11.95
CA ARG A 158 2.67 19.18 -12.79
C ARG A 158 1.43 18.65 -13.51
N ILE A 159 1.52 17.46 -14.11
CA ILE A 159 0.38 16.80 -14.76
C ILE A 159 -0.78 16.63 -13.76
N LEU A 160 -0.50 16.11 -12.57
CA LEU A 160 -1.51 15.87 -11.54
C LEU A 160 -2.10 17.17 -10.95
N SER A 161 -1.30 18.24 -10.86
CA SER A 161 -1.75 19.52 -10.30
C SER A 161 -2.79 20.23 -11.16
N HIS A 162 -2.86 19.91 -12.46
CA HIS A 162 -3.85 20.45 -13.38
C HIS A 162 -5.16 19.66 -13.40
N VAL A 163 -5.24 18.54 -12.67
CA VAL A 163 -6.47 17.75 -12.56
C VAL A 163 -7.49 18.52 -11.72
N ASP A 164 -8.65 18.81 -12.31
CA ASP A 164 -9.82 19.23 -11.56
C ASP A 164 -10.75 18.01 -11.38
N PRO A 165 -10.92 17.49 -10.14
CA PRO A 165 -11.84 16.39 -9.86
C PRO A 165 -13.27 16.67 -10.32
N ALA A 166 -13.69 17.94 -10.40
CA ALA A 166 -15.03 18.33 -10.85
C ALA A 166 -15.32 17.93 -12.32
N LEU A 167 -14.29 17.80 -13.16
CA LEU A 167 -14.45 17.42 -14.57
C LEU A 167 -14.90 15.96 -14.74
N PHE A 168 -14.57 15.09 -13.78
CA PHE A 168 -14.97 13.69 -13.81
C PHE A 168 -16.45 13.50 -13.48
N TYR A 169 -17.10 14.44 -12.78
CA TYR A 169 -18.54 14.39 -12.57
C TYR A 169 -19.35 14.72 -13.83
N LYS A 170 -18.90 15.70 -14.62
CA LYS A 170 -19.68 16.22 -15.76
C LYS A 170 -19.66 15.31 -16.99
N ASN A 171 -18.59 14.55 -17.19
CA ASN A 171 -18.45 13.70 -18.39
C ASN A 171 -19.29 12.42 -18.35
N TYR A 172 -19.71 11.96 -17.17
CA TYR A 172 -20.54 10.74 -17.06
C TYR A 172 -22.05 11.04 -16.91
N ASP A 173 -22.44 12.24 -16.50
CA ASP A 173 -23.85 12.66 -16.47
C ASP A 173 -24.44 12.87 -17.88
N TYR A 174 -23.59 13.07 -18.90
CA TYR A 174 -24.01 13.19 -20.31
C TYR A 174 -24.02 11.88 -21.10
N SER A 175 -23.57 10.77 -20.52
CA SER A 175 -23.52 9.47 -21.22
C SER A 175 -24.67 8.52 -20.90
N LEU A 176 -25.74 8.99 -20.23
CA LEU A 176 -27.01 8.25 -20.19
C LEU A 176 -27.76 8.51 -21.50
N PRO A 177 -27.92 7.52 -22.41
CA PRO A 177 -28.89 7.66 -23.49
C PRO A 177 -30.27 7.68 -22.84
N PRO A 178 -31.17 8.61 -23.23
CA PRO A 178 -32.56 8.49 -22.84
C PRO A 178 -33.08 7.17 -23.42
N PHE A 179 -33.64 6.35 -22.53
CA PHE A 179 -34.40 5.14 -22.84
C PHE A 179 -34.96 5.12 -24.26
N ARG A 180 -34.44 4.21 -25.10
CA ARG A 180 -35.19 3.71 -26.24
C ARG A 180 -35.27 2.19 -26.15
N ASN A 181 -36.40 1.76 -25.59
CA ASN A 181 -37.03 0.52 -25.97
C ASN A 181 -37.24 0.54 -27.49
N THR A 182 -36.52 -0.26 -28.25
CA THR A 182 -36.96 -0.69 -29.57
C THR A 182 -36.41 -2.08 -29.86
N HIS A 183 -37.29 -3.08 -29.79
CA HIS A 183 -37.07 -4.42 -30.30
C HIS A 183 -36.59 -4.38 -31.75
N HIS A 184 -35.36 -4.84 -32.03
CA HIS A 184 -35.00 -5.27 -33.37
C HIS A 184 -34.06 -6.48 -33.31
N HIS A 185 -34.65 -7.65 -33.59
CA HIS A 185 -33.95 -8.81 -34.14
C HIS A 185 -33.32 -8.45 -35.49
N SER A 186 -32.04 -8.80 -35.70
CA SER A 186 -31.52 -9.19 -37.01
C SER A 186 -30.06 -9.68 -36.95
N PRO A 187 -29.57 -10.41 -37.96
CA PRO A 187 -29.08 -11.77 -37.78
C PRO A 187 -27.57 -11.92 -37.99
N HIS A 188 -27.04 -13.02 -37.43
CA HIS A 188 -25.72 -13.57 -37.73
C HIS A 188 -25.46 -13.74 -39.23
N PRO A 189 -24.22 -13.52 -39.70
CA PRO A 189 -23.66 -14.27 -40.81
C PRO A 189 -22.66 -15.33 -40.30
N PRO A 190 -22.65 -16.55 -40.85
CA PRO A 190 -21.63 -17.55 -40.55
C PRO A 190 -20.46 -17.41 -41.54
N CYS A 191 -19.23 -17.41 -41.05
CA CYS A 191 -18.05 -17.65 -41.89
C CYS A 191 -17.17 -18.72 -41.25
N GLN A 192 -17.02 -19.84 -41.97
CA GLN A 192 -16.16 -20.98 -41.64
C GLN A 192 -14.71 -20.72 -42.07
N ASP A 193 -13.81 -20.98 -41.11
CA ASP A 193 -12.59 -21.83 -41.15
C ASP A 193 -11.54 -21.70 -42.28
N GLY A 194 -10.25 -21.68 -41.87
CA GLY A 194 -9.14 -21.95 -42.78
C GLY A 194 -7.77 -21.28 -42.51
N SER A 195 -6.94 -21.92 -41.69
CA SER A 195 -5.47 -22.04 -41.80
C SER A 195 -4.53 -21.20 -40.90
N VAL A 196 -3.96 -21.92 -39.92
CA VAL A 196 -2.53 -22.18 -39.60
C VAL A 196 -1.48 -21.06 -39.75
N TYR A 197 -0.86 -20.76 -38.61
CA TYR A 197 0.53 -20.33 -38.31
C TYR A 197 0.64 -19.00 -37.55
N GLY A 198 1.15 -19.10 -36.32
CA GLY A 198 2.14 -18.15 -35.81
C GLY A 198 1.70 -17.27 -34.65
N ARG A 199 2.30 -17.53 -33.48
CA ARG A 199 2.50 -16.61 -32.35
C ARG A 199 1.25 -16.36 -31.50
N SER A 200 1.06 -17.25 -30.52
CA SER A 200 0.37 -16.93 -29.27
C SER A 200 1.08 -15.72 -28.65
N GLU A 201 0.51 -14.53 -28.80
CA GLU A 201 0.74 -13.44 -27.86
C GLU A 201 0.20 -13.89 -26.51
N GLN A 202 1.06 -14.55 -25.73
CA GLN A 202 0.87 -14.69 -24.30
C GLN A 202 1.01 -13.29 -23.71
N ASN A 203 -0.10 -12.56 -23.77
CA ASN A 203 -0.36 -11.40 -22.96
C ASN A 203 -0.07 -11.80 -21.51
N CYS A 204 1.03 -11.26 -20.98
CA CYS A 204 1.43 -11.42 -19.59
C CYS A 204 0.19 -11.14 -18.73
N GLY A 205 -0.13 -12.07 -17.83
CA GLY A 205 -1.37 -12.07 -17.06
C GLY A 205 -1.52 -10.86 -16.16
N PHE A 206 -1.98 -9.75 -16.72
CA PHE A 206 -2.86 -8.82 -16.00
C PHE A 206 -4.15 -9.60 -15.79
N SER A 207 -4.39 -10.04 -14.56
CA SER A 207 -5.65 -10.68 -14.22
C SER A 207 -6.77 -9.73 -14.64
N SER A 208 -7.66 -10.24 -15.49
CA SER A 208 -8.84 -9.56 -16.04
C SER A 208 -9.91 -9.25 -14.96
N SER A 209 -9.49 -9.08 -13.70
CA SER A 209 -10.34 -8.80 -12.54
C SER A 209 -10.37 -7.31 -12.16
N GLU A 210 -9.59 -6.44 -12.81
CA GLU A 210 -9.59 -4.98 -12.58
C GLU A 210 -10.52 -4.20 -13.53
N ALA A 211 -11.44 -4.89 -14.23
CA ALA A 211 -12.20 -4.32 -15.34
C ALA A 211 -13.34 -3.34 -14.96
N ALA A 212 -13.42 -2.83 -13.73
CA ALA A 212 -14.36 -1.76 -13.40
C ALA A 212 -13.96 -0.92 -12.17
N ALA A 213 -12.66 -0.65 -11.95
CA ALA A 213 -12.33 0.48 -11.09
C ALA A 213 -12.78 1.75 -11.82
N GLY A 214 -13.75 2.46 -11.24
CA GLY A 214 -14.29 3.66 -11.85
C GLY A 214 -13.22 4.74 -12.01
N PRO A 215 -13.54 5.80 -12.77
CA PRO A 215 -12.56 6.81 -13.10
C PRO A 215 -11.92 7.46 -11.88
N LEU A 216 -12.74 7.69 -10.86
CA LEU A 216 -12.36 8.28 -9.59
C LEU A 216 -11.48 7.34 -8.76
N GLU A 217 -11.69 6.03 -8.77
CA GLU A 217 -10.88 5.07 -8.03
C GLU A 217 -9.45 4.99 -8.57
N GLN A 218 -9.29 5.01 -9.90
CA GLN A 218 -7.96 5.07 -10.50
C GLN A 218 -7.26 6.41 -10.21
N LEU A 219 -8.00 7.53 -10.16
CA LEU A 219 -7.44 8.81 -9.72
C LEU A 219 -7.05 8.76 -8.24
N ALA A 220 -7.89 8.20 -7.37
CA ALA A 220 -7.58 8.05 -5.96
C ALA A 220 -6.28 7.23 -5.79
N LEU A 221 -6.13 6.13 -6.53
CA LEU A 221 -4.88 5.36 -6.53
C LEU A 221 -3.68 6.20 -7.00
N LEU A 222 -3.82 6.92 -8.11
CA LEU A 222 -2.76 7.76 -8.68
C LEU A 222 -2.28 8.83 -7.70
N PHE A 223 -3.22 9.54 -7.09
CA PHE A 223 -2.95 10.59 -6.11
C PHE A 223 -2.42 10.01 -4.79
N THR A 224 -2.90 8.85 -4.35
CA THR A 224 -2.35 8.14 -3.19
C THR A 224 -0.88 7.81 -3.41
N MET A 225 -0.53 7.17 -4.55
CA MET A 225 0.85 6.84 -4.87
C MET A 225 1.74 8.08 -4.91
N ALA A 226 1.33 9.12 -5.64
CA ALA A 226 2.09 10.37 -5.72
C ALA A 226 2.27 11.06 -4.36
N SER A 227 1.27 11.03 -3.49
CA SER A 227 1.37 11.63 -2.14
C SER A 227 2.28 10.85 -1.18
N LEU A 228 2.53 9.56 -1.44
CA LEU A 228 3.38 8.69 -0.63
C LEU A 228 4.79 8.52 -1.23
N HIS A 229 4.96 8.81 -2.52
CA HIS A 229 6.18 8.48 -3.25
C HIS A 229 7.39 9.31 -2.77
N PRO A 230 8.56 8.70 -2.48
CA PRO A 230 9.73 9.38 -1.93
C PRO A 230 10.39 10.39 -2.89
N ALA A 231 10.24 10.19 -4.21
CA ALA A 231 10.77 11.13 -5.21
C ALA A 231 10.07 12.51 -5.21
N PHE A 232 8.88 12.60 -4.62
CA PHE A 232 8.14 13.86 -4.51
C PHE A 232 8.60 14.63 -3.27
N HIS A 233 8.79 15.94 -3.43
CA HIS A 233 9.11 16.82 -2.32
C HIS A 233 7.92 16.96 -1.37
N PHE A 234 8.18 17.33 -0.12
CA PHE A 234 7.15 17.51 0.90
C PHE A 234 5.95 18.34 0.42
N HIS A 235 6.19 19.54 -0.14
CA HIS A 235 5.13 20.42 -0.64
C HIS A 235 4.33 19.78 -1.79
N GLN A 236 4.98 19.03 -2.67
CA GLN A 236 4.31 18.33 -3.77
C GLN A 236 3.37 17.25 -3.22
N ARG A 237 3.84 16.47 -2.25
CA ARG A 237 3.05 15.42 -1.58
C ARG A 237 1.85 16.00 -0.84
N GLU A 238 2.03 17.10 -0.11
CA GLU A 238 0.96 17.81 0.61
C GLU A 238 -0.11 18.35 -0.36
N THR A 239 0.31 18.97 -1.46
CA THR A 239 -0.61 19.47 -2.48
C THR A 239 -1.42 18.34 -3.12
N VAL A 240 -0.77 17.25 -3.51
CA VAL A 240 -1.42 16.06 -4.07
C VAL A 240 -2.36 15.43 -3.03
N ARG A 241 -1.97 15.38 -1.75
CA ARG A 241 -2.82 14.88 -0.67
C ARG A 241 -4.11 15.69 -0.52
N GLY A 242 -4.03 17.02 -0.57
CA GLY A 242 -5.23 17.86 -0.54
C GLY A 242 -6.16 17.66 -1.74
N GLN A 243 -5.64 17.24 -2.90
CA GLN A 243 -6.49 16.85 -4.04
C GLN A 243 -7.08 15.44 -3.88
N LEU A 244 -6.32 14.50 -3.30
CA LEU A 244 -6.82 13.16 -2.96
C LEU A 244 -8.04 13.24 -2.05
N GLU A 245 -8.02 14.10 -1.02
CA GLU A 245 -9.15 14.28 -0.11
C GLU A 245 -10.44 14.69 -0.85
N LYS A 246 -10.32 15.55 -1.87
CA LYS A 246 -11.47 15.94 -2.71
C LYS A 246 -11.98 14.77 -3.56
N ILE A 247 -11.08 13.94 -4.08
CA ILE A 247 -11.44 12.75 -4.86
C ILE A 247 -12.12 11.71 -3.95
N GLU A 248 -11.65 11.53 -2.72
CA GLU A 248 -12.27 10.61 -1.76
C GLU A 248 -13.66 11.07 -1.32
N LEU A 249 -13.82 12.37 -1.03
CA LEU A 249 -15.14 12.97 -0.80
C LEU A 249 -16.05 12.76 -2.02
N ALA A 250 -15.47 12.83 -3.22
CA ALA A 250 -16.22 12.68 -4.43
C ALA A 250 -16.79 11.28 -4.64
N ILE A 251 -15.95 10.27 -4.41
CA ILE A 251 -16.32 8.85 -4.46
C ILE A 251 -17.42 8.55 -3.45
N GLU A 252 -17.31 9.06 -2.22
CA GLU A 252 -18.32 8.81 -1.18
C GLU A 252 -19.67 9.44 -1.54
N GLU A 253 -19.65 10.65 -2.11
CA GLU A 253 -20.87 11.31 -2.56
C GLU A 253 -21.53 10.56 -3.73
N GLU A 254 -20.76 10.08 -4.71
CA GLU A 254 -21.29 9.24 -5.80
C GLU A 254 -21.91 7.94 -5.28
N ARG A 255 -21.24 7.30 -4.31
CA ARG A 255 -21.73 6.08 -3.66
C ARG A 255 -23.05 6.34 -2.93
N ARG A 256 -23.13 7.44 -2.18
CA ARG A 256 -24.34 7.87 -1.47
C ARG A 256 -25.50 8.15 -2.44
N GLN A 257 -25.25 8.86 -3.53
CA GLN A 257 -26.27 9.13 -4.55
C GLN A 257 -26.76 7.85 -5.22
N SER A 258 -25.86 6.91 -5.53
CA SER A 258 -26.20 5.62 -6.12
C SER A 258 -27.10 4.79 -5.19
N GLN A 259 -26.84 4.80 -3.89
CA GLN A 259 -27.69 4.13 -2.89
C GLN A 259 -29.09 4.76 -2.81
N LEU A 260 -29.20 6.09 -2.87
CA LEU A 260 -30.49 6.77 -2.90
C LEU A 260 -31.29 6.47 -4.16
N ARG A 261 -30.64 6.38 -5.32
CA ARG A 261 -31.29 5.99 -6.58
C ARG A 261 -31.80 4.56 -6.52
N ALA A 262 -31.02 3.63 -5.97
CA ALA A 262 -31.41 2.23 -5.82
C ALA A 262 -32.60 2.04 -4.86
N SER A 263 -32.60 2.76 -3.72
CA SER A 263 -33.72 2.68 -2.77
C SER A 263 -35.01 3.30 -3.33
N ALA A 264 -34.92 4.36 -4.13
CA ALA A 264 -36.07 4.98 -4.80
C ALA A 264 -36.68 4.10 -5.91
N GLN A 265 -35.90 3.23 -6.58
CA GLN A 265 -36.43 2.30 -7.59
C GLN A 265 -37.12 1.07 -6.96
N THR A 266 -36.69 0.67 -5.76
CA THR A 266 -37.26 -0.45 -5.01
C THR A 266 -38.64 -0.12 -4.43
N THR A 267 -38.93 1.16 -4.16
CA THR A 267 -40.24 1.61 -3.70
C THR A 267 -41.27 1.75 -4.82
N VAL A 268 -40.85 1.97 -6.08
CA VAL A 268 -41.74 2.12 -7.24
C VAL A 268 -42.17 0.77 -7.84
N THR A 269 -41.39 -0.30 -7.63
CA THR A 269 -41.68 -1.65 -8.17
C THR A 269 -42.58 -2.51 -7.28
N ASN A 270 -42.94 -2.02 -6.09
CA ASN A 270 -43.82 -2.69 -5.13
C ASN A 270 -45.25 -2.12 -5.09
N HIS A 271 -45.64 -1.34 -6.12
CA HIS A 271 -47.00 -0.82 -6.34
C HIS A 271 -47.51 -1.24 -7.71
#